data_AF-A0A963YU67-F1
#
_entry.id   AF-A0A963YU67-F1
#
_cell.length_a   1.000
_cell.length_b   1.000
_cell.length_c   1.000
_cell.angle_alpha   90.00
_cell.angle_beta   90.00
_cell.angle_gamma   90.00
#
_symmetry.space_group_name_H-M   'P 1'
#
loop_
_entity.id
_entity.type
_entity.pdbx_description
1 polymer ?
#
loop_
_entity_poly.entity_id
_entity_poly.type
_entity_poly.pdbx_seq_one_letter_code
_entity_poly.pdbx_strand_id
1 'polypeptide(L)'
;MAAVLLHMAAFAVLLDRPLSLGTLRATLGRKIAAAERQKPPRLIILAGSNALFSHSCAIIGAMLALPCINGGVALGLGLDYQFALWKPVLRPGDILYMPMELAQYAVSPGAARTGPEAGLMLSRDRFLLLHLGISQAMPALLSGTLPEAVASVVEQAAAALHPAMAHPVFSEINAVGDGIGHGLTGAAANRAFLAALHRPDPSPGTIRAGYGTQEIGSFLLWARAHGIAVIGGFPTEFADAPPDAALGTTLSATYTAAGAQFLTLATEGRYPRADFFDAQDHLVTECQTLHSIRLALALGALLARPVRPPPADATLLAANCP
;
A
#
# COMPACT_ATOMS: atom_id res chain seq x y z
N MET A 1 0.71 27.08 27.18
CA MET A 1 0.60 27.61 25.80
C MET A 1 1.95 27.69 25.09
N ALA A 2 2.96 28.37 25.63
CA ALA A 2 4.28 28.50 24.97
C ALA A 2 4.96 27.15 24.63
N ALA A 3 4.94 26.18 25.55
CA ALA A 3 5.50 24.85 25.30
C ALA A 3 4.80 24.09 24.15
N VAL A 4 3.48 24.22 24.04
CA VAL A 4 2.68 23.61 22.96
C VAL A 4 3.02 24.25 21.62
N LEU A 5 3.10 25.58 21.57
CA LEU A 5 3.49 26.30 20.34
C LEU A 5 4.93 25.96 19.91
N LEU A 6 5.85 25.85 20.87
CA LEU A 6 7.22 25.45 20.59
C LEU A 6 7.29 24.01 20.04
N HIS A 7 6.52 23.10 20.63
CA HIS A 7 6.40 21.72 20.15
C HIS A 7 5.88 21.67 18.71
N MET A 8 4.76 22.36 18.44
CA MET A 8 4.16 22.42 17.10
C MET A 8 5.13 23.04 16.09
N ALA A 9 5.81 24.13 16.45
CA ALA A 9 6.80 24.77 15.58
C ALA A 9 8.00 23.86 15.32
N ALA A 10 8.46 23.11 16.33
CA ALA A 10 9.56 22.17 16.17
C ALA A 10 9.22 21.09 15.13
N PHE A 11 8.10 20.38 15.28
CA PHE A 11 7.72 19.31 14.34
C PHE A 11 7.23 19.82 12.98
N ALA A 12 6.66 21.02 12.92
CA ALA A 12 6.22 21.58 11.64
C ALA A 12 7.37 22.14 10.81
N VAL A 13 8.40 22.70 11.43
CA VAL A 13 9.40 23.53 10.73
C VAL A 13 10.83 23.05 10.92
N LEU A 14 11.22 22.61 12.12
CA LEU A 14 12.62 22.37 12.48
C LEU A 14 13.04 20.90 12.42
N LEU A 15 12.12 20.00 12.77
CA LEU A 15 12.37 18.57 12.85
C LEU A 15 11.85 17.92 11.56
N ASP A 16 12.74 17.20 10.90
CA ASP A 16 12.45 16.43 9.70
C ASP A 16 13.13 15.07 9.79
N ARG A 17 12.63 14.13 8.98
CA ARG A 17 13.15 12.76 8.91
C ARG A 17 13.54 12.43 7.47
N PRO A 18 14.64 13.01 6.96
CA PRO A 18 14.98 12.94 5.54
C PRO A 18 15.29 11.52 5.06
N LEU A 19 15.79 10.65 5.93
CA LEU A 19 16.19 9.29 5.57
C LEU A 19 15.00 8.34 5.53
N SER A 20 14.02 8.53 6.42
CA SER A 20 12.80 7.70 6.47
C SER A 20 11.62 8.33 5.71
N LEU A 21 11.10 9.47 6.17
CA LEU A 21 9.95 10.14 5.54
C LEU A 21 10.32 10.76 4.19
N GLY A 22 11.53 11.30 4.05
CA GLY A 22 12.01 11.85 2.78
C GLY A 22 12.10 10.80 1.67
N THR A 23 12.61 9.62 2.01
CA THR A 23 12.59 8.42 1.16
C THR A 23 11.18 8.05 0.72
N LEU A 24 10.25 7.94 1.68
CA LEU A 24 8.88 7.54 1.41
C LEU A 24 8.22 8.51 0.43
N ARG A 25 8.41 9.81 0.67
CA ARG A 25 7.95 10.88 -0.23
C ARG A 25 8.55 10.75 -1.63
N ALA A 26 9.86 10.51 -1.74
CA ALA A 26 10.52 10.36 -3.03
C ALA A 26 9.97 9.15 -3.81
N THR A 27 9.72 8.02 -3.13
CA THR A 27 9.10 6.83 -3.71
C THR A 27 7.67 7.09 -4.15
N LEU A 28 6.85 7.75 -3.32
CA LEU A 28 5.50 8.19 -3.68
C LEU A 28 5.51 9.11 -4.92
N GLY A 29 6.37 10.12 -4.93
CA GLY A 29 6.51 11.07 -6.04
C GLY A 29 6.89 10.38 -7.35
N ARG A 30 7.78 9.38 -7.32
CA ARG A 30 8.11 8.57 -8.50
C ARG A 30 6.91 7.79 -9.04
N LYS A 31 6.12 7.15 -8.17
CA LYS A 31 4.91 6.40 -8.55
C LYS A 31 3.83 7.31 -9.15
N ILE A 32 3.59 8.46 -8.50
CA ILE A 32 2.67 9.49 -8.98
C ILE A 32 3.08 10.02 -10.35
N ALA A 33 4.35 10.42 -10.52
CA ALA A 33 4.84 10.90 -11.80
C ALA A 33 4.81 9.81 -12.89
N ALA A 34 5.06 8.55 -12.53
CA ALA A 34 4.94 7.42 -13.45
C ALA A 34 3.49 7.21 -13.92
N ALA A 35 2.52 7.33 -13.00
CA ALA A 35 1.12 7.33 -13.36
C ALA A 35 0.82 8.47 -14.32
N GLU A 36 1.08 9.73 -13.97
CA GLU A 36 0.74 10.91 -14.79
C GLU A 36 1.17 10.84 -16.26
N ARG A 37 2.30 10.19 -16.54
CA ARG A 37 2.85 9.97 -17.89
C ARG A 37 2.06 8.96 -18.73
N GLN A 38 1.30 8.08 -18.11
CA GLN A 38 0.48 7.07 -18.80
C GLN A 38 -0.91 7.62 -19.15
N LYS A 39 -1.48 7.14 -20.25
CA LYS A 39 -2.85 7.47 -20.69
C LYS A 39 -3.81 6.34 -20.30
N PRO A 40 -5.08 6.65 -19.96
CA PRO A 40 -6.12 5.64 -19.81
C PRO A 40 -6.39 4.89 -21.14
N PRO A 41 -6.89 3.63 -21.10
CA PRO A 41 -7.06 2.83 -19.89
C PRO A 41 -5.71 2.32 -19.38
N ARG A 42 -5.56 2.31 -18.05
CA ARG A 42 -4.40 1.74 -17.34
C ARG A 42 -4.87 1.10 -16.05
N LEU A 43 -4.12 0.12 -15.58
CA LEU A 43 -4.31 -0.52 -14.30
C LEU A 43 -3.45 0.19 -13.24
N ILE A 44 -4.04 0.50 -12.10
CA ILE A 44 -3.30 0.97 -10.93
C ILE A 44 -3.63 0.05 -9.77
N ILE A 45 -2.61 -0.51 -9.13
CA ILE A 45 -2.77 -1.33 -7.93
C ILE A 45 -2.59 -0.41 -6.72
N LEU A 46 -3.63 -0.23 -5.93
CA LEU A 46 -3.64 0.72 -4.81
C LEU A 46 -4.01 0.00 -3.51
N ALA A 47 -3.02 -0.18 -2.64
CA ALA A 47 -3.18 -0.67 -1.27
C ALA A 47 -1.94 -0.26 -0.43
N GLY A 48 -1.80 -0.84 0.77
CA GLY A 48 -0.59 -0.71 1.59
C GLY A 48 0.63 -1.47 1.04
N SER A 49 1.42 -2.02 1.94
CA SER A 49 2.66 -2.72 1.63
C SER A 49 2.39 -4.05 0.93
N ASN A 50 1.22 -4.65 1.12
CA ASN A 50 0.73 -5.78 0.32
C ASN A 50 0.76 -5.51 -1.19
N ALA A 51 0.32 -4.33 -1.63
CA ALA A 51 0.42 -3.98 -3.05
C ALA A 51 1.89 -3.89 -3.49
N LEU A 52 2.73 -3.25 -2.67
CA LEU A 52 4.15 -3.03 -2.99
C LEU A 52 4.92 -4.34 -3.17
N PHE A 53 4.74 -5.30 -2.26
CA PHE A 53 5.55 -6.52 -2.19
C PHE A 53 4.90 -7.75 -2.81
N SER A 54 3.57 -7.81 -2.88
CA SER A 54 2.88 -9.04 -3.33
C SER A 54 2.26 -8.94 -4.72
N HIS A 55 2.38 -7.78 -5.37
CA HIS A 55 1.84 -7.56 -6.71
C HIS A 55 2.91 -6.97 -7.65
N SER A 56 3.02 -7.51 -8.86
CA SER A 56 3.91 -6.99 -9.90
C SER A 56 3.12 -6.46 -11.09
N CYS A 57 3.12 -5.15 -11.23
CA CYS A 57 2.61 -4.48 -12.41
C CYS A 57 3.43 -4.77 -13.67
N ALA A 58 4.72 -5.09 -13.54
CA ALA A 58 5.53 -5.49 -14.69
C ALA A 58 4.95 -6.76 -15.34
N ILE A 59 4.57 -7.74 -14.52
CA ILE A 59 3.98 -9.01 -14.98
C ILE A 59 2.54 -8.80 -15.43
N ILE A 60 1.70 -8.22 -14.57
CA ILE A 60 0.26 -8.06 -14.84
C ILE A 60 0.04 -7.20 -16.09
N GLY A 61 0.76 -6.09 -16.21
CA GLY A 61 0.65 -5.19 -17.36
C GLY A 61 1.10 -5.84 -18.67
N ALA A 62 2.19 -6.62 -18.64
CA ALA A 62 2.67 -7.37 -19.81
C ALA A 62 1.63 -8.40 -20.29
N MET A 63 1.03 -9.14 -19.36
CA MET A 63 0.02 -10.16 -19.65
C MET A 63 -1.29 -9.56 -20.16
N LEU A 64 -1.75 -8.44 -19.57
CA LEU A 64 -3.02 -7.79 -19.96
C LEU A 64 -2.89 -6.82 -21.14
N ALA A 65 -1.67 -6.62 -21.66
CA ALA A 65 -1.32 -5.59 -22.63
C ALA A 65 -1.91 -4.22 -22.21
N LEU A 66 -1.71 -3.86 -20.95
CA LEU A 66 -2.30 -2.70 -20.29
C LEU A 66 -1.21 -1.98 -19.49
N PRO A 67 -1.01 -0.66 -19.63
CA PRO A 67 -0.10 0.07 -18.75
C PRO A 67 -0.50 -0.18 -17.29
N CYS A 68 0.47 -0.51 -16.44
CA CYS A 68 0.24 -0.82 -15.03
C CYS A 68 1.18 0.00 -14.16
N ILE A 69 0.64 0.58 -13.08
CA ILE A 69 1.43 1.23 -12.03
C ILE A 69 1.08 0.61 -10.68
N ASN A 70 2.10 0.15 -9.97
CA ASN A 70 1.95 -0.27 -8.60
C ASN A 70 2.02 0.97 -7.71
N GLY A 71 0.84 1.38 -7.23
CA GLY A 71 0.67 2.50 -6.31
C GLY A 71 0.83 2.12 -4.83
N GLY A 72 1.17 0.86 -4.54
CA GLY A 72 1.40 0.35 -3.19
C GLY A 72 2.53 1.05 -2.46
N VAL A 73 2.37 1.20 -1.14
CA VAL A 73 3.27 1.98 -0.28
C VAL A 73 3.52 1.24 1.02
N ALA A 74 4.76 1.27 1.52
CA ALA A 74 5.09 0.70 2.80
C ALA A 74 4.72 1.64 3.96
N LEU A 75 4.94 1.15 5.19
CA LEU A 75 4.93 1.92 6.44
C LEU A 75 3.54 2.32 6.95
N GLY A 76 2.47 1.66 6.52
CA GLY A 76 1.15 1.84 7.15
C GLY A 76 0.57 3.24 7.00
N LEU A 77 0.82 3.91 5.87
CA LEU A 77 0.22 5.22 5.59
C LEU A 77 -1.31 5.16 5.68
N GLY A 78 -1.91 6.17 6.31
CA GLY A 78 -3.36 6.36 6.38
C GLY A 78 -4.04 6.35 5.01
N LEU A 79 -5.25 5.76 4.95
CA LEU A 79 -6.01 5.62 3.70
C LEU A 79 -6.46 6.96 3.12
N ASP A 80 -6.82 7.91 3.98
CA ASP A 80 -7.20 9.25 3.59
C ASP A 80 -6.05 10.00 2.90
N TYR A 81 -4.82 9.91 3.44
CA TYR A 81 -3.62 10.44 2.82
C TYR A 81 -3.35 9.75 1.47
N GLN A 82 -3.36 8.42 1.42
CA GLN A 82 -3.16 7.68 0.18
C GLN A 82 -4.20 8.07 -0.88
N PHE A 83 -5.48 8.07 -0.55
CA PHE A 83 -6.54 8.44 -1.49
C PHE A 83 -6.44 9.90 -1.93
N ALA A 84 -6.11 10.82 -1.03
CA ALA A 84 -5.94 12.22 -1.39
C ALA A 84 -4.76 12.45 -2.34
N LEU A 85 -3.68 11.66 -2.23
CA LEU A 85 -2.58 11.68 -3.19
C LEU A 85 -2.96 11.13 -4.56
N TRP A 86 -3.74 10.05 -4.61
CA TRP A 86 -4.05 9.36 -5.88
C TRP A 86 -5.23 9.99 -6.63
N LYS A 87 -6.23 10.57 -5.95
CA LYS A 87 -7.39 11.20 -6.59
C LYS A 87 -7.05 12.17 -7.74
N PRO A 88 -6.07 13.10 -7.60
CA PRO A 88 -5.75 14.07 -8.66
C PRO A 88 -5.14 13.45 -9.92
N VAL A 89 -4.52 12.28 -9.82
CA VAL A 89 -3.84 11.64 -10.96
C VAL A 89 -4.69 10.61 -11.67
N LEU A 90 -5.74 10.11 -11.01
CA LEU A 90 -6.70 9.18 -11.58
C LEU A 90 -7.59 9.88 -12.62
N ARG A 91 -7.91 9.15 -13.69
CA ARG A 91 -8.63 9.68 -14.86
C ARG A 91 -9.79 8.75 -15.25
N PRO A 92 -10.83 9.26 -15.91
CA PRO A 92 -11.89 8.42 -16.46
C PRO A 92 -11.32 7.32 -17.37
N GLY A 93 -11.81 6.09 -17.19
CA GLY A 93 -11.33 4.90 -17.90
C GLY A 93 -10.15 4.18 -17.24
N ASP A 94 -9.60 4.70 -16.15
CA ASP A 94 -8.66 3.95 -15.31
C ASP A 94 -9.35 2.75 -14.64
N ILE A 95 -8.55 1.71 -14.38
CA ILE A 95 -8.94 0.54 -13.61
C ILE A 95 -8.09 0.52 -12.34
N LEU A 96 -8.74 0.49 -11.19
CA LEU A 96 -8.10 0.34 -9.88
C LEU A 96 -8.28 -1.09 -9.38
N TYR A 97 -7.19 -1.74 -9.00
CA TYR A 97 -7.22 -2.96 -8.21
C TYR A 97 -6.80 -2.65 -6.78
N MET A 98 -7.67 -2.94 -5.80
CA MET A 98 -7.49 -2.55 -4.39
C MET A 98 -7.48 -3.76 -3.46
N PRO A 99 -6.35 -4.49 -3.37
CA PRO A 99 -6.17 -5.60 -2.42
C PRO A 99 -5.79 -5.06 -1.04
N MET A 100 -6.70 -4.30 -0.42
CA MET A 100 -6.45 -3.62 0.87
C MET A 100 -6.15 -4.63 1.98
N GLU A 101 -5.20 -4.31 2.86
CA GLU A 101 -4.87 -5.14 4.03
C GLU A 101 -6.02 -5.15 5.02
N LEU A 102 -6.20 -6.26 5.76
CA LEU A 102 -7.30 -6.39 6.71
C LEU A 102 -7.24 -5.32 7.82
N ALA A 103 -6.03 -5.00 8.28
CA ALA A 103 -5.80 -3.95 9.26
C ALA A 103 -6.24 -2.56 8.78
N GLN A 104 -6.15 -2.30 7.46
CA GLN A 104 -6.58 -1.03 6.89
C GLN A 104 -8.09 -0.84 6.97
N TYR A 105 -8.90 -1.89 6.81
CA TYR A 105 -10.36 -1.79 7.01
C TYR A 105 -10.71 -1.50 8.47
N ALA A 106 -10.03 -2.20 9.39
CA ALA A 106 -10.32 -2.22 10.81
C ALA A 106 -9.72 -1.04 11.61
N VAL A 107 -8.99 -0.14 10.95
CA VAL A 107 -8.34 0.99 11.61
C VAL A 107 -9.38 1.86 12.34
N SER A 108 -9.03 2.36 13.51
CA SER A 108 -9.87 3.29 14.26
C SER A 108 -9.66 4.73 13.76
N PRO A 109 -10.62 5.65 13.99
CA PRO A 109 -10.42 7.06 13.65
C PRO A 109 -9.21 7.68 14.35
N GLY A 110 -8.91 7.26 15.60
CA GLY A 110 -7.74 7.78 16.33
C GLY A 110 -6.43 7.34 15.68
N ALA A 111 -6.30 6.04 15.39
CA ALA A 111 -5.11 5.49 14.76
C ALA A 111 -4.84 6.09 13.37
N ALA A 112 -5.89 6.32 12.58
CA ALA A 112 -5.77 6.93 11.25
C ALA A 112 -5.38 8.43 11.27
N ARG A 113 -5.42 9.10 12.43
CA ARG A 113 -5.06 10.53 12.57
C ARG A 113 -3.65 10.74 13.11
N THR A 114 -3.05 9.69 13.67
CA THR A 114 -1.75 9.75 14.35
C THR A 114 -0.73 8.80 13.73
N GLY A 115 -0.99 8.30 12.51
CA GLY A 115 -0.08 7.44 11.80
C GLY A 115 1.17 8.18 11.29
N PRO A 116 2.12 7.45 10.69
CA PRO A 116 3.37 8.03 10.19
C PRO A 116 3.16 9.11 9.11
N GLU A 117 2.02 9.08 8.40
CA GLU A 117 1.61 10.14 7.48
C GLU A 117 1.45 11.50 8.17
N ALA A 118 1.14 11.56 9.47
CA ALA A 118 0.98 12.82 10.19
C ALA A 118 2.29 13.62 10.19
N GLY A 119 3.42 12.95 10.48
CA GLY A 119 4.75 13.56 10.42
C GLY A 119 5.12 14.02 9.00
N LEU A 120 4.76 13.24 7.99
CA LEU A 120 5.00 13.57 6.58
C LEU A 120 4.15 14.79 6.14
N MET A 121 2.86 14.77 6.44
CA MET A 121 1.94 15.87 6.14
C MET A 121 2.36 17.17 6.83
N LEU A 122 2.75 17.10 8.10
CA LEU A 122 3.10 18.26 8.89
C LEU A 122 4.40 18.93 8.40
N SER A 123 5.43 18.14 8.15
CA SER A 123 6.75 18.65 7.73
C SER A 123 6.80 19.00 6.24
N ARG A 124 6.10 18.23 5.38
CA ARG A 124 6.36 18.20 3.94
C ARG A 124 5.15 18.43 3.03
N ASP A 125 3.94 18.06 3.45
CA ASP A 125 2.69 18.17 2.64
C ASP A 125 1.59 18.98 3.34
N ARG A 126 1.95 20.16 3.87
CA ARG A 126 1.05 21.01 4.67
C ARG A 126 -0.24 21.40 3.97
N PHE A 127 -0.20 21.58 2.65
CA PHE A 127 -1.40 21.90 1.88
C PHE A 127 -2.42 20.75 1.93
N LEU A 128 -1.95 19.50 1.84
CA LEU A 128 -2.81 18.35 1.94
C LEU A 128 -3.36 18.20 3.36
N LEU A 129 -2.56 18.46 4.39
CA LEU A 129 -3.03 18.49 5.79
C LEU A 129 -4.17 19.49 5.99
N LEU A 130 -4.04 20.69 5.42
CA LEU A 130 -5.09 21.71 5.46
C LEU A 130 -6.32 21.30 4.65
N HIS A 131 -6.13 20.62 3.52
CA HIS A 131 -7.23 20.12 2.68
C HIS A 131 -8.05 19.02 3.37
N LEU A 132 -7.40 18.15 4.15
CA LEU A 132 -8.07 17.13 4.97
C LEU A 132 -8.81 17.72 6.19
N GLY A 133 -8.61 19.01 6.46
CA GLY A 133 -9.37 19.77 7.45
C GLY A 133 -8.80 19.72 8.88
N ILE A 134 -9.39 20.53 9.75
CA ILE A 134 -8.88 20.75 11.12
C ILE A 134 -8.94 19.48 11.99
N SER A 135 -9.85 18.55 11.67
CA SER A 135 -9.97 17.25 12.35
C SER A 135 -8.75 16.36 12.15
N GLN A 136 -7.99 16.58 11.07
CA GLN A 136 -6.71 15.90 10.80
C GLN A 136 -5.50 16.77 11.18
N ALA A 137 -5.57 18.08 10.93
CA ALA A 137 -4.48 18.99 11.25
C ALA A 137 -4.12 19.02 12.75
N MET A 138 -5.12 19.06 13.64
CA MET A 138 -4.87 19.17 15.09
C MET A 138 -4.18 17.93 15.68
N PRO A 139 -4.65 16.69 15.42
CA PRO A 139 -3.93 15.49 15.84
C PRO A 139 -2.51 15.42 15.29
N ALA A 140 -2.30 15.75 14.00
CA ALA A 140 -0.97 15.71 13.40
C ALA A 140 0.01 16.71 14.05
N LEU A 141 -0.48 17.90 14.44
CA LEU A 141 0.31 18.91 15.16
C LEU A 141 0.73 18.46 16.57
N LEU A 142 0.04 17.46 17.14
CA LEU A 142 0.24 16.95 18.49
C LEU A 142 0.75 15.50 18.51
N SER A 143 0.97 14.88 17.35
CA SER A 143 1.38 13.48 17.25
C SER A 143 2.87 13.29 17.50
N GLY A 144 3.66 14.36 17.44
CA GLY A 144 5.10 14.31 17.66
C GLY A 144 5.46 13.84 19.07
N THR A 145 6.40 12.90 19.16
CA THR A 145 6.88 12.35 20.42
C THR A 145 8.36 12.67 20.65
N LEU A 146 8.83 12.63 21.91
CA LEU A 146 10.26 12.85 22.19
C LEU A 146 11.18 11.87 21.43
N PRO A 147 10.88 10.56 21.35
CA PRO A 147 11.67 9.64 20.52
C PRO A 147 11.74 10.06 19.05
N GLU A 148 10.64 10.55 18.47
CA GLU A 148 10.63 11.03 17.09
C GLU A 148 11.44 12.32 16.93
N ALA A 149 11.43 13.22 17.91
CA ALA A 149 12.29 14.41 17.88
C ALA A 149 13.77 14.03 17.88
N VAL A 150 14.17 13.09 18.75
CA VAL A 150 15.55 12.56 18.78
C VAL A 150 15.90 11.88 17.45
N ALA A 151 15.03 11.01 16.95
CA ALA A 151 15.22 10.36 15.66
C ALA A 151 15.36 11.37 14.51
N SER A 152 14.57 12.44 14.52
CA SER A 152 14.65 13.51 13.52
C SER A 152 15.98 14.26 13.55
N VAL A 153 16.51 14.55 14.74
CA VAL A 153 17.84 15.17 14.87
C VAL A 153 18.94 14.22 14.37
N VAL A 154 18.86 12.94 14.75
CA VAL A 154 19.83 11.92 14.31
C VAL A 154 19.79 11.73 12.80
N GLU A 155 18.61 11.58 12.19
CA GLU A 155 18.46 11.41 10.75
C GLU A 155 18.97 12.64 9.98
N GLN A 156 18.70 13.86 10.45
CA GLN A 156 19.21 15.08 9.82
C GLN A 156 20.74 15.19 9.90
N ALA A 157 21.32 14.90 11.07
CA ALA A 157 22.78 14.89 11.22
C ALA A 157 23.42 13.80 10.33
N ALA A 158 22.84 12.61 10.32
CA ALA A 158 23.26 11.49 9.48
C ALA A 158 23.20 11.84 7.98
N ALA A 159 22.09 12.44 7.52
CA ALA A 159 21.92 12.87 6.14
C ALA A 159 22.91 13.97 5.74
N ALA A 160 23.23 14.90 6.65
CA ALA A 160 24.19 15.96 6.40
C ALA A 160 25.64 15.43 6.33
N LEU A 161 26.01 14.49 7.21
CA LEU A 161 27.35 13.91 7.26
C LEU A 161 27.59 12.85 6.18
N HIS A 162 26.55 12.10 5.82
CA HIS A 162 26.62 11.02 4.85
C HIS A 162 25.42 11.07 3.90
N PRO A 163 25.44 11.94 2.88
CA PRO A 163 24.34 12.05 1.91
C PRO A 163 24.00 10.74 1.20
N ALA A 164 24.96 9.83 1.06
CA ALA A 164 24.75 8.50 0.50
C ALA A 164 23.86 7.59 1.38
N MET A 165 23.72 7.86 2.70
CA MET A 165 22.78 7.10 3.53
C MET A 165 21.31 7.39 3.20
N ALA A 166 21.04 8.45 2.43
CA ALA A 166 19.72 8.64 1.83
C ALA A 166 19.41 7.59 0.75
N HIS A 167 20.30 6.62 0.48
CA HIS A 167 20.00 5.42 -0.29
C HIS A 167 18.96 4.57 0.44
N PRO A 168 17.73 4.49 -0.10
CA PRO A 168 16.67 4.03 0.76
C PRO A 168 16.56 2.52 0.85
N VAL A 169 16.47 2.02 2.08
CA VAL A 169 16.13 0.63 2.39
C VAL A 169 14.80 0.21 1.76
N PHE A 170 13.90 1.18 1.49
CA PHE A 170 12.62 1.00 0.79
C PHE A 170 12.60 1.55 -0.65
N SER A 171 13.77 1.80 -1.27
CA SER A 171 13.83 2.43 -2.60
C SER A 171 13.85 1.50 -3.77
N GLU A 172 14.04 0.22 -3.52
CA GLU A 172 14.13 -0.78 -4.54
C GLU A 172 12.71 -1.02 -5.09
N ILE A 173 12.28 -0.06 -5.91
CA ILE A 173 11.14 -0.19 -6.79
C ILE A 173 11.62 -0.12 -8.23
N ASN A 174 11.02 -0.92 -9.09
CA ASN A 174 11.27 -0.87 -10.53
C ASN A 174 10.54 0.34 -11.17
N ALA A 175 10.64 0.47 -12.50
CA ALA A 175 10.07 1.61 -13.25
C ALA A 175 8.53 1.72 -13.17
N VAL A 176 7.83 0.63 -12.84
CA VAL A 176 6.37 0.60 -12.67
C VAL A 176 5.94 0.61 -11.20
N GLY A 177 6.89 0.74 -10.28
CA GLY A 177 6.64 0.88 -8.85
C GLY A 177 6.57 -0.43 -8.07
N ASP A 178 6.86 -1.58 -8.67
CA ASP A 178 6.88 -2.85 -7.92
C ASP A 178 8.06 -2.86 -6.97
N GLY A 179 7.89 -3.35 -5.74
CA GLY A 179 9.03 -3.67 -4.88
C GLY A 179 9.93 -4.68 -5.58
N ILE A 180 11.24 -4.61 -5.36
CA ILE A 180 12.24 -5.61 -5.77
C ILE A 180 13.16 -5.91 -4.57
N GLY A 181 14.15 -6.79 -4.73
CA GLY A 181 15.14 -7.08 -3.69
C GLY A 181 14.68 -7.98 -2.53
N HIS A 182 13.46 -8.53 -2.60
CA HIS A 182 12.83 -9.31 -1.53
C HIS A 182 12.67 -10.80 -1.90
N GLY A 183 13.67 -11.37 -2.59
CA GLY A 183 13.66 -12.80 -2.97
C GLY A 183 13.92 -13.76 -1.81
N LEU A 184 13.87 -15.06 -2.09
CA LEU A 184 14.04 -16.14 -1.09
C LEU A 184 15.31 -16.01 -0.23
N THR A 185 16.44 -15.58 -0.81
CA THR A 185 17.70 -15.37 -0.06
C THR A 185 17.55 -14.28 0.99
N GLY A 186 16.87 -13.18 0.68
CA GLY A 186 16.60 -12.11 1.64
C GLY A 186 15.65 -12.56 2.74
N ALA A 187 14.66 -13.39 2.40
CA ALA A 187 13.69 -13.93 3.35
C ALA A 187 14.30 -14.89 4.39
N ALA A 188 15.46 -15.48 4.08
CA ALA A 188 16.12 -16.45 4.96
C ALA A 188 16.37 -15.91 6.38
N ALA A 189 16.75 -14.64 6.49
CA ALA A 189 17.01 -13.98 7.77
C ALA A 189 15.75 -13.83 8.64
N ASN A 190 14.56 -13.80 8.02
CA ASN A 190 13.29 -13.53 8.71
C ASN A 190 12.47 -14.80 8.97
N ARG A 191 12.94 -16.00 8.58
CA ARG A 191 12.14 -17.24 8.68
C ARG A 191 11.68 -17.55 10.11
N ALA A 192 12.56 -17.38 11.09
CA ALA A 192 12.22 -17.62 12.50
C ALA A 192 11.17 -16.60 12.99
N PHE A 193 11.30 -15.33 12.60
CA PHE A 193 10.34 -14.28 12.92
C PHE A 193 8.97 -14.59 12.29
N LEU A 194 8.93 -14.89 10.99
CA LEU A 194 7.70 -15.21 10.25
C LEU A 194 7.02 -16.46 10.79
N ALA A 195 7.78 -17.48 11.20
CA ALA A 195 7.22 -18.68 11.84
C ALA A 195 6.54 -18.36 13.19
N ALA A 196 7.08 -17.40 13.94
CA ALA A 196 6.54 -16.98 15.23
C ALA A 196 5.48 -15.86 15.14
N LEU A 197 5.38 -15.18 14.00
CA LEU A 197 4.50 -14.02 13.83
C LEU A 197 3.03 -14.42 13.90
N HIS A 198 2.31 -13.93 14.90
CA HIS A 198 0.86 -14.09 15.01
C HIS A 198 0.18 -12.72 15.00
N ARG A 199 -0.38 -12.32 13.85
CA ARG A 199 -1.29 -11.18 13.74
C ARG A 199 -2.71 -11.73 13.69
N PRO A 200 -3.57 -11.46 14.69
CA PRO A 200 -4.96 -11.84 14.60
C PRO A 200 -5.64 -11.02 13.50
N ASP A 201 -6.33 -11.70 12.58
CA ASP A 201 -7.17 -11.04 11.60
C ASP A 201 -8.33 -10.32 12.33
N PRO A 202 -8.67 -9.08 11.95
CA PRO A 202 -9.81 -8.40 12.55
C PRO A 202 -11.11 -9.13 12.20
N SER A 203 -12.03 -9.19 13.17
CA SER A 203 -13.32 -9.84 12.94
C SER A 203 -14.10 -9.15 11.81
N PRO A 204 -15.00 -9.86 11.11
CA PRO A 204 -15.90 -9.24 10.13
C PRO A 204 -16.71 -8.06 10.70
N GLY A 205 -17.08 -8.11 11.98
CA GLY A 205 -17.75 -7.01 12.67
C GLY A 205 -16.86 -5.78 12.81
N THR A 206 -15.60 -5.98 13.21
CA THR A 206 -14.58 -4.93 13.31
C THR A 206 -14.30 -4.29 11.94
N ILE A 207 -14.19 -5.09 10.89
CA ILE A 207 -14.03 -4.60 9.52
C ILE A 207 -15.21 -3.72 9.13
N ARG A 208 -16.46 -4.20 9.28
CA ARG A 208 -17.65 -3.39 8.90
C ARG A 208 -17.74 -2.06 9.66
N ALA A 209 -17.37 -2.05 10.94
CA ALA A 209 -17.45 -0.87 11.78
C ALA A 209 -16.22 0.05 11.65
N GLY A 210 -15.12 -0.44 11.07
CA GLY A 210 -13.85 0.25 11.02
C GLY A 210 -13.90 1.55 10.22
N TYR A 211 -13.08 2.52 10.63
CA TYR A 211 -12.97 3.80 9.94
C TYR A 211 -12.45 3.62 8.51
N GLY A 212 -11.50 2.69 8.32
CA GLY A 212 -10.96 2.44 6.99
C GLY A 212 -11.98 1.88 6.01
N THR A 213 -12.95 1.08 6.45
CA THR A 213 -14.08 0.66 5.61
C THR A 213 -14.92 1.85 5.14
N GLN A 214 -15.11 2.86 5.99
CA GLN A 214 -15.82 4.09 5.63
C GLN A 214 -15.03 4.91 4.60
N GLU A 215 -13.72 5.03 4.78
CA GLU A 215 -12.83 5.71 3.84
C GLU A 215 -12.79 4.99 2.47
N ILE A 216 -12.67 3.65 2.47
CA ILE A 216 -12.74 2.84 1.26
C ILE A 216 -14.09 3.06 0.56
N GLY A 217 -15.20 2.92 1.27
CA GLY A 217 -16.54 3.15 0.70
C GLY A 217 -16.69 4.55 0.08
N SER A 218 -16.20 5.58 0.77
CA SER A 218 -16.22 6.96 0.27
C SER A 218 -15.35 7.13 -0.99
N PHE A 219 -14.17 6.51 -1.03
CA PHE A 219 -13.31 6.51 -2.19
C PHE A 219 -13.94 5.77 -3.38
N LEU A 220 -14.60 4.64 -3.16
CA LEU A 220 -15.29 3.88 -4.21
C LEU A 220 -16.43 4.68 -4.85
N LEU A 221 -17.23 5.38 -4.05
CA LEU A 221 -18.29 6.27 -4.54
C LEU A 221 -17.71 7.42 -5.36
N TRP A 222 -16.62 8.02 -4.88
CA TRP A 222 -15.89 9.05 -5.62
C TRP A 222 -15.35 8.51 -6.95
N ALA A 223 -14.70 7.34 -6.96
CA ALA A 223 -14.11 6.74 -8.15
C ALA A 223 -15.18 6.45 -9.21
N ARG A 224 -16.33 5.90 -8.80
CA ARG A 224 -17.47 5.66 -9.68
C ARG A 224 -17.98 6.96 -10.31
N ALA A 225 -18.12 8.03 -9.53
CA ALA A 225 -18.56 9.32 -10.02
C ALA A 225 -17.57 9.97 -11.02
N HIS A 226 -16.31 9.53 -11.03
CA HIS A 226 -15.26 10.02 -11.92
C HIS A 226 -14.95 9.04 -13.07
N GLY A 227 -15.80 8.04 -13.29
CA GLY A 227 -15.66 7.09 -14.40
C GLY A 227 -14.45 6.15 -14.25
N ILE A 228 -14.04 5.86 -13.01
CA ILE A 228 -12.94 4.93 -12.70
C ILE A 228 -13.56 3.60 -12.28
N ALA A 229 -13.14 2.51 -12.92
CA ALA A 229 -13.57 1.16 -12.56
C ALA A 229 -12.74 0.68 -11.36
N VAL A 230 -13.38 0.19 -10.30
CA VAL A 230 -12.67 -0.35 -9.14
C VAL A 230 -12.98 -1.83 -8.97
N ILE A 231 -11.94 -2.60 -8.69
CA ILE A 231 -11.97 -4.03 -8.40
C ILE A 231 -11.28 -4.24 -7.05
N GLY A 232 -12.03 -4.64 -6.02
CA GLY A 232 -11.45 -5.11 -4.77
C GLY A 232 -10.84 -6.50 -4.93
N GLY A 233 -10.00 -6.87 -3.97
CA GLY A 233 -9.47 -8.23 -3.88
C GLY A 233 -9.03 -8.54 -2.46
N PHE A 234 -8.68 -9.80 -2.22
CA PHE A 234 -8.04 -10.18 -0.96
C PHE A 234 -6.60 -9.67 -0.92
N PRO A 235 -6.11 -9.21 0.25
CA PRO A 235 -4.68 -9.07 0.44
C PRO A 235 -4.00 -10.44 0.46
N THR A 236 -2.69 -10.45 0.30
CA THR A 236 -1.92 -11.67 0.59
C THR A 236 -1.76 -11.86 2.08
N GLU A 237 -1.97 -13.08 2.55
CA GLU A 237 -1.97 -13.43 3.98
C GLU A 237 -1.48 -14.87 4.20
N PHE A 238 -1.11 -15.21 5.43
CA PHE A 238 -0.75 -16.58 5.79
C PHE A 238 -1.93 -17.55 5.62
N ALA A 239 -1.64 -18.73 5.05
CA ALA A 239 -2.61 -19.80 4.84
C ALA A 239 -3.01 -20.54 6.11
N ASP A 240 -2.17 -20.53 7.14
CA ASP A 240 -2.46 -21.15 8.44
C ASP A 240 -3.25 -20.25 9.39
N ALA A 241 -3.60 -19.04 8.94
CA ALA A 241 -4.61 -18.19 9.53
C ALA A 241 -5.86 -18.20 8.63
N PRO A 242 -6.64 -19.29 8.60
CA PRO A 242 -7.80 -19.37 7.73
C PRO A 242 -8.77 -18.25 8.09
N PRO A 243 -9.25 -17.48 7.10
CA PRO A 243 -10.17 -16.40 7.38
C PRO A 243 -11.46 -16.95 7.99
N ASP A 244 -12.11 -16.13 8.81
CA ASP A 244 -13.53 -16.31 9.09
C ASP A 244 -14.28 -16.50 7.76
N ALA A 245 -15.13 -17.53 7.63
CA ALA A 245 -15.88 -17.80 6.40
C ALA A 245 -16.72 -16.60 5.95
N ALA A 246 -17.10 -15.70 6.87
CA ALA A 246 -17.81 -14.46 6.58
C ALA A 246 -16.90 -13.30 6.14
N LEU A 247 -15.58 -13.44 6.22
CA LEU A 247 -14.62 -12.39 5.86
C LEU A 247 -14.74 -12.04 4.38
N GLY A 248 -14.67 -13.04 3.49
CA GLY A 248 -14.76 -12.82 2.04
C GLY A 248 -16.05 -12.11 1.63
N THR A 249 -17.18 -12.54 2.20
CA THR A 249 -18.48 -11.87 2.01
C THR A 249 -18.46 -10.44 2.51
N THR A 250 -17.83 -10.17 3.66
CA THR A 250 -17.75 -8.82 4.25
C THR A 250 -16.90 -7.88 3.40
N LEU A 251 -15.73 -8.34 2.93
CA LEU A 251 -14.88 -7.56 2.05
C LEU A 251 -15.60 -7.29 0.72
N SER A 252 -16.14 -8.33 0.08
CA SER A 252 -16.87 -8.20 -1.19
C SER A 252 -18.08 -7.27 -1.09
N ALA A 253 -18.85 -7.34 0.01
CA ALA A 253 -19.98 -6.45 0.26
C ALA A 253 -19.57 -4.97 0.30
N THR A 254 -18.39 -4.65 0.84
CA THR A 254 -17.87 -3.27 0.89
C THR A 254 -17.71 -2.68 -0.52
N TYR A 255 -17.20 -3.48 -1.47
CA TYR A 255 -17.00 -3.03 -2.85
C TYR A 255 -18.30 -3.02 -3.65
N THR A 256 -19.05 -4.12 -3.59
CA THR A 256 -20.27 -4.28 -4.38
C THR A 256 -21.37 -3.31 -3.97
N ALA A 257 -21.46 -2.93 -2.70
CA ALA A 257 -22.40 -1.90 -2.23
C ALA A 257 -22.13 -0.50 -2.86
N ALA A 258 -20.88 -0.20 -3.23
CA ALA A 258 -20.54 1.04 -3.93
C ALA A 258 -20.69 0.93 -5.47
N GLY A 259 -21.03 -0.26 -5.99
CA GLY A 259 -21.07 -0.55 -7.42
C GLY A 259 -19.72 -0.91 -8.04
N ALA A 260 -18.72 -1.20 -7.20
CA ALA A 260 -17.44 -1.76 -7.64
C ALA A 260 -17.53 -3.29 -7.76
N GLN A 261 -16.52 -3.91 -8.37
CA GLN A 261 -16.40 -5.36 -8.45
C GLN A 261 -15.48 -5.90 -7.34
N PHE A 262 -15.52 -7.20 -7.09
CA PHE A 262 -14.60 -7.87 -6.17
C PHE A 262 -14.09 -9.16 -6.80
N LEU A 263 -12.77 -9.31 -6.86
CA LEU A 263 -12.12 -10.46 -7.45
C LEU A 263 -11.65 -11.44 -6.38
N THR A 264 -12.19 -12.66 -6.44
CA THR A 264 -11.77 -13.78 -5.59
C THR A 264 -10.88 -14.73 -6.40
N LEU A 265 -9.61 -14.84 -6.03
CA LEU A 265 -8.73 -15.89 -6.53
C LEU A 265 -9.04 -17.21 -5.81
N ALA A 266 -8.72 -18.35 -6.44
CA ALA A 266 -8.93 -19.66 -5.84
C ALA A 266 -8.20 -19.85 -4.49
N THR A 267 -7.08 -19.15 -4.28
CA THR A 267 -6.35 -19.17 -3.02
C THR A 267 -6.82 -18.13 -2.02
N GLU A 268 -7.74 -17.22 -2.40
CA GLU A 268 -8.16 -16.07 -1.58
C GLU A 268 -6.99 -15.23 -1.04
N GLY A 269 -5.87 -15.19 -1.77
CA GLY A 269 -4.65 -14.50 -1.32
C GLY A 269 -3.87 -15.24 -0.24
N ARG A 270 -4.19 -16.50 0.08
CA ARG A 270 -3.55 -17.27 1.15
C ARG A 270 -2.34 -18.06 0.66
N TYR A 271 -1.22 -17.94 1.36
CA TYR A 271 0.05 -18.59 1.03
C TYR A 271 0.75 -19.18 2.27
N PRO A 272 1.50 -20.28 2.16
CA PRO A 272 2.40 -20.75 3.21
C PRO A 272 3.34 -19.66 3.74
N ARG A 273 3.71 -19.72 5.03
CA ARG A 273 4.65 -18.75 5.62
C ARG A 273 6.02 -18.70 4.92
N ALA A 274 6.43 -19.80 4.30
CA ALA A 274 7.66 -19.90 3.51
C ALA A 274 7.65 -18.99 2.26
N ASP A 275 6.49 -18.47 1.87
CA ASP A 275 6.33 -17.66 0.67
C ASP A 275 6.48 -16.17 0.98
N PHE A 276 6.71 -15.80 2.25
CA PHE A 276 6.81 -14.42 2.70
C PHE A 276 8.24 -14.00 3.01
N PHE A 277 8.51 -12.71 2.81
CA PHE A 277 9.82 -12.08 2.95
C PHE A 277 10.12 -11.65 4.40
N ASP A 278 9.29 -10.77 4.97
CA ASP A 278 9.51 -10.17 6.30
C ASP A 278 8.22 -9.83 7.07
N ALA A 279 7.06 -9.82 6.41
CA ALA A 279 5.75 -9.65 7.01
C ALA A 279 4.71 -10.57 6.37
N GLN A 280 3.52 -10.69 6.98
CA GLN A 280 2.46 -11.61 6.52
C GLN A 280 1.74 -11.21 5.24
N ASP A 281 2.04 -10.03 4.73
CA ASP A 281 1.48 -9.44 3.52
C ASP A 281 2.56 -9.19 2.46
N HIS A 282 3.82 -9.60 2.71
CA HIS A 282 4.95 -9.37 1.82
C HIS A 282 5.45 -10.70 1.24
N LEU A 283 4.93 -11.09 0.06
CA LEU A 283 5.44 -12.27 -0.63
C LEU A 283 6.91 -12.08 -1.03
N VAL A 284 7.67 -13.18 -1.13
CA VAL A 284 8.97 -13.19 -1.80
C VAL A 284 8.77 -13.02 -3.31
N THR A 285 9.77 -12.48 -4.01
CA THR A 285 9.67 -12.14 -5.44
C THR A 285 9.20 -13.31 -6.34
N GLU A 286 9.60 -14.55 -6.02
CA GLU A 286 9.17 -15.77 -6.70
C GLU A 286 7.65 -15.98 -6.57
N CYS A 287 7.12 -15.84 -5.35
CA CYS A 287 5.70 -16.03 -5.06
C CYS A 287 4.86 -14.80 -5.44
N GLN A 288 5.41 -13.59 -5.37
CA GLN A 288 4.84 -12.38 -5.95
C GLN A 288 4.58 -12.56 -7.45
N THR A 289 5.55 -13.17 -8.15
CA THR A 289 5.45 -13.47 -9.58
C THR A 289 4.33 -14.46 -9.87
N LEU A 290 4.29 -15.58 -9.14
CA LEU A 290 3.21 -16.57 -9.27
C LEU A 290 1.84 -15.97 -8.97
N HIS A 291 1.72 -15.18 -7.89
CA HIS A 291 0.50 -14.46 -7.52
C HIS A 291 0.04 -13.53 -8.64
N SER A 292 0.97 -12.75 -9.19
CA SER A 292 0.71 -11.77 -10.25
C SER A 292 0.24 -12.43 -11.55
N ILE A 293 0.78 -13.61 -11.90
CA ILE A 293 0.31 -14.41 -13.05
C ILE A 293 -1.14 -14.85 -12.84
N ARG A 294 -1.46 -15.41 -11.66
CA ARG A 294 -2.83 -15.85 -11.31
C ARG A 294 -3.80 -14.68 -11.34
N LEU A 295 -3.39 -13.54 -10.79
CA LEU A 295 -4.18 -12.32 -10.78
C LEU A 295 -4.42 -11.78 -12.20
N ALA A 296 -3.40 -11.76 -13.06
CA ALA A 296 -3.55 -11.30 -14.44
C ALA A 296 -4.53 -12.16 -15.25
N LEU A 297 -4.49 -13.49 -15.08
CA LEU A 297 -5.45 -14.41 -15.70
C LEU A 297 -6.88 -14.10 -15.24
N ALA A 298 -7.08 -13.93 -13.93
CA ALA A 298 -8.39 -13.69 -13.34
C ALA A 298 -8.94 -12.30 -13.69
N LEU A 299 -8.10 -11.26 -13.68
CA LEU A 299 -8.44 -9.92 -14.15
C LEU A 299 -8.77 -9.91 -15.65
N GLY A 300 -8.03 -10.67 -16.47
CA GLY A 300 -8.30 -10.78 -17.90
C GLY A 300 -9.70 -11.33 -18.16
N ALA A 301 -10.07 -12.40 -17.46
CA ALA A 301 -11.42 -12.95 -17.53
C ALA A 301 -12.48 -11.92 -17.08
N LEU A 302 -12.27 -11.28 -15.92
CA LEU A 302 -13.22 -10.31 -15.35
C LEU A 302 -13.42 -9.08 -16.25
N LEU A 303 -12.34 -8.59 -16.86
CA LEU A 303 -12.35 -7.43 -17.76
C LEU A 303 -12.71 -7.78 -19.20
N ALA A 304 -12.99 -9.06 -19.51
CA ALA A 304 -13.15 -9.58 -20.87
C ALA A 304 -11.99 -9.18 -21.81
N ARG A 305 -10.76 -9.21 -21.28
CA ARG A 305 -9.53 -8.85 -22.00
C ARG A 305 -8.72 -10.10 -22.36
N PRO A 306 -8.13 -10.15 -23.56
CA PRO A 306 -7.17 -11.20 -23.91
C PRO A 306 -5.98 -11.17 -22.94
N VAL A 307 -5.54 -12.36 -22.51
CA VAL A 307 -4.37 -12.54 -21.67
C VAL A 307 -3.26 -13.15 -22.49
N ARG A 308 -2.12 -12.45 -22.59
CA ARG A 308 -0.90 -12.98 -23.19
C ARG A 308 -0.26 -14.00 -22.25
N PRO A 309 0.48 -14.99 -22.80
CA PRO A 309 1.30 -15.87 -21.97
C PRO A 309 2.22 -15.05 -21.05
N PRO A 310 2.49 -15.53 -19.82
CA PRO A 310 3.47 -14.89 -18.96
C PRO A 310 4.85 -14.84 -19.66
N PRO A 311 5.66 -13.79 -19.41
CA PRO A 311 7.06 -13.76 -19.83
C PRO A 311 7.81 -15.03 -19.39
N ALA A 312 8.75 -15.49 -20.21
CA ALA A 312 9.46 -16.76 -19.96
C ALA A 312 10.29 -16.72 -18.66
N ASP A 313 10.95 -15.59 -18.40
CA ASP A 313 11.66 -15.30 -17.15
C ASP A 313 10.71 -15.29 -15.94
N ALA A 314 9.53 -14.68 -16.07
CA ALA A 314 8.50 -14.71 -15.04
C ALA A 314 7.99 -16.15 -14.77
N THR A 315 7.86 -16.99 -15.80
CA THR A 315 7.45 -18.39 -15.61
C THR A 315 8.54 -19.19 -14.88
N LEU A 316 9.81 -19.02 -15.26
CA LEU A 316 10.94 -19.66 -14.58
C LEU A 316 11.05 -19.21 -13.13
N LEU A 317 10.85 -17.92 -12.86
CA LEU A 317 10.89 -17.36 -11.52
C LEU A 317 9.72 -17.85 -10.65
N ALA A 318 8.51 -17.86 -11.20
CA ALA A 318 7.32 -18.37 -10.49
C ALA A 318 7.41 -19.86 -10.16
N ALA A 319 8.11 -20.65 -10.99
CA ALA A 319 8.34 -22.07 -10.74
C ALA A 319 9.22 -22.34 -9.51
N ASN A 320 9.92 -21.31 -8.99
CA ASN A 320 10.72 -21.38 -7.76
C ASN A 320 9.95 -20.93 -6.51
N CYS A 321 8.67 -20.55 -6.63
CA CYS A 321 7.83 -20.35 -5.44
C CYS A 321 7.61 -21.72 -4.75
N PRO A 322 7.93 -21.84 -3.44
CA PRO A 322 7.93 -23.12 -2.73
C PRO A 322 6.61 -23.91 -2.70
#